data_AF-A0A2A5GDR9-F1
#
_entry.id   AF-A0A2A5GDR9-F1
#
_cell.length_a   1.000
_cell.length_b   1.000
_cell.length_c   1.000
_cell.angle_alpha   90.00
_cell.angle_beta   90.00
_cell.angle_gamma   90.00
#
_symmetry.space_group_name_H-M   'P 1'
#
loop_
_entity.id
_entity.type
_entity.pdbx_description
1 polymer ?
#
loop_
_entity_poly.entity_id
_entity_poly.type
_entity_poly.pdbx_seq_one_letter_code
_entity_poly.pdbx_strand_id
1 'polypeptide(L)'
;MKWDKSPRRFFTDEFLNALNQRYKVNSSIQNALRQRLENSAREWYYFRNVEDVGATPREVRHSLNKIARLANELSAHLTNAPSVVWSALVETNDTVNQNRYDLGVHHDTHHYPELGLIGSPAITVVGDNKHDPFVTISVSDLTEAMSELASTADIAAQIIPKVTQGPPPDKPLQKWIADLSNIWRVTLDRPFTIEEHKGEPISNAACFFVEIYEYLSPETPKSRVLTEMRKRKVEEKQLRIEFLNLNK
;
A
#
# COMPACT_ATOMS: atom_id res chain seq x y z
N MET A 1 9.54 -10.79 -6.78
CA MET A 1 9.18 -11.17 -8.18
C MET A 1 10.08 -10.41 -9.16
N LYS A 2 10.71 -11.07 -10.14
CA LYS A 2 11.55 -10.38 -11.15
C LYS A 2 10.65 -9.81 -12.26
N TRP A 3 10.71 -8.49 -12.46
CA TRP A 3 9.89 -7.73 -13.42
C TRP A 3 10.07 -8.16 -14.89
N ASP A 4 11.18 -8.83 -15.19
CA ASP A 4 11.56 -9.27 -16.54
C ASP A 4 10.62 -10.32 -17.15
N LYS A 5 9.66 -10.86 -16.37
CA LYS A 5 8.72 -11.90 -16.82
C LYS A 5 7.33 -11.39 -17.22
N SER A 6 7.04 -10.10 -17.13
CA SER A 6 5.73 -9.58 -17.53
C SER A 6 5.53 -9.68 -19.05
N PRO A 7 4.36 -10.14 -19.55
CA PRO A 7 4.05 -10.13 -20.97
C PRO A 7 4.18 -8.72 -21.55
N ARG A 8 4.76 -8.59 -22.74
CA ARG A 8 4.82 -7.30 -23.46
C ARG A 8 3.43 -6.83 -23.90
N ARG A 9 2.51 -7.77 -24.16
CA ARG A 9 1.11 -7.55 -24.52
C ARG A 9 0.26 -8.61 -23.87
N PHE A 10 -0.94 -8.22 -23.44
CA PHE A 10 -1.94 -9.11 -22.87
C PHE A 10 -2.98 -9.54 -23.89
N PHE A 11 -3.22 -8.75 -24.94
CA PHE A 11 -4.23 -9.05 -25.96
C PHE A 11 -3.61 -9.12 -27.35
N THR A 12 -4.05 -10.10 -28.15
CA THR A 12 -3.69 -10.16 -29.58
C THR A 12 -4.46 -9.12 -30.38
N ASP A 13 -3.90 -8.72 -31.52
CA ASP A 13 -4.58 -7.81 -32.46
C ASP A 13 -5.90 -8.41 -32.95
N GLU A 14 -5.93 -9.72 -33.20
CA GLU A 14 -7.13 -10.46 -33.59
C GLU A 14 -8.23 -10.38 -32.54
N PHE A 15 -7.90 -10.64 -31.26
CA PHE A 15 -8.86 -10.54 -30.17
C PHE A 15 -9.44 -9.13 -30.06
N LEU A 16 -8.58 -8.10 -30.07
CA LEU A 16 -9.01 -6.71 -29.99
C LEU A 16 -9.86 -6.29 -31.19
N ASN A 17 -9.56 -6.78 -32.39
CA ASN A 17 -10.35 -6.51 -33.59
C ASN A 17 -11.74 -7.16 -33.50
N ALA A 18 -11.81 -8.41 -33.06
CA ALA A 18 -13.08 -9.11 -32.83
C ALA A 18 -13.93 -8.41 -31.76
N LEU A 19 -13.29 -7.98 -30.66
CA LEU A 19 -13.90 -7.21 -29.60
C LEU A 19 -14.47 -5.88 -30.14
N ASN A 20 -13.67 -5.13 -30.90
CA ASN A 20 -14.08 -3.87 -31.50
C ASN A 20 -15.29 -4.03 -32.43
N GLN A 21 -15.30 -5.08 -33.25
CA GLN A 21 -16.42 -5.39 -34.15
C GLN A 21 -17.68 -5.78 -33.37
N ARG A 22 -17.57 -6.73 -32.43
CA ARG A 22 -18.70 -7.24 -31.64
C ARG A 22 -19.39 -6.13 -30.84
N TYR A 23 -18.59 -5.28 -30.20
CA TYR A 23 -19.10 -4.18 -29.40
C TYR A 23 -19.23 -2.89 -30.21
N LYS A 24 -19.10 -2.89 -31.55
CA LYS A 24 -19.27 -1.70 -32.40
C LYS A 24 -18.48 -0.48 -31.89
N VAL A 25 -17.21 -0.68 -31.57
CA VAL A 25 -16.31 0.38 -31.07
C VAL A 25 -15.89 1.27 -32.23
N ASN A 26 -16.12 2.59 -32.10
CA ASN A 26 -15.73 3.58 -33.10
C ASN A 26 -14.22 3.53 -33.35
N SER A 27 -13.81 3.49 -34.62
CA SER A 27 -12.41 3.42 -35.03
C SER A 27 -11.55 4.55 -34.43
N SER A 28 -12.13 5.73 -34.19
CA SER A 28 -11.43 6.87 -33.58
C SER A 28 -10.93 6.60 -32.16
N ILE A 29 -11.58 5.70 -31.41
CA ILE A 29 -11.23 5.40 -30.00
C ILE A 29 -10.57 4.02 -29.81
N GLN A 30 -10.41 3.21 -30.86
CA GLN A 30 -9.90 1.84 -30.74
C GLN A 30 -8.47 1.79 -30.18
N ASN A 31 -7.60 2.72 -30.57
CA ASN A 31 -6.23 2.81 -30.04
C ASN A 31 -6.22 3.18 -28.55
N ALA A 32 -7.07 4.12 -28.14
CA ALA A 32 -7.20 4.52 -26.74
C ALA A 32 -7.76 3.38 -25.88
N LEU A 33 -8.79 2.67 -26.40
CA LEU A 33 -9.35 1.49 -25.74
C LEU A 33 -8.29 0.41 -25.54
N ARG A 34 -7.53 0.08 -26.59
CA ARG A 34 -6.42 -0.88 -26.53
C ARG A 34 -5.43 -0.53 -25.44
N GLN A 35 -4.94 0.71 -25.42
CA GLN A 35 -3.95 1.15 -24.42
C GLN A 35 -4.50 1.02 -22.99
N ARG A 36 -5.77 1.39 -22.78
CA ARG A 36 -6.42 1.27 -21.47
C ARG A 36 -6.58 -0.19 -21.05
N LEU A 37 -7.04 -1.06 -21.94
CA LEU A 37 -7.17 -2.50 -21.66
C LEU A 37 -5.82 -3.14 -21.32
N GLU A 38 -4.79 -2.86 -22.11
CA GLU A 38 -3.41 -3.34 -21.87
C GLU A 38 -2.85 -2.86 -20.53
N ASN A 39 -3.06 -1.59 -20.18
CA ASN A 39 -2.62 -1.03 -18.91
C ASN A 39 -3.36 -1.68 -17.74
N SER A 40 -4.68 -1.80 -17.81
CA SER A 40 -5.47 -2.48 -16.79
C SER A 40 -5.04 -3.94 -16.64
N ALA A 41 -4.68 -4.63 -17.74
CA ALA A 41 -4.35 -6.06 -17.70
C ALA A 41 -2.97 -6.25 -17.08
N ARG A 42 -2.04 -5.33 -17.37
CA ARG A 42 -0.73 -5.24 -16.72
C ARG A 42 -0.87 -5.02 -15.22
N GLU A 43 -1.72 -4.09 -14.80
CA GLU A 43 -1.96 -3.83 -13.38
C GLU A 43 -2.60 -5.05 -12.69
N TRP A 44 -3.64 -5.63 -13.28
CA TRP A 44 -4.24 -6.86 -12.75
C TRP A 44 -3.21 -7.99 -12.61
N TYR A 45 -2.38 -8.21 -13.64
CA TYR A 45 -1.34 -9.24 -13.62
C TYR A 45 -0.30 -8.96 -12.54
N TYR A 46 0.12 -7.70 -12.38
CA TYR A 46 0.99 -7.29 -11.28
C TYR A 46 0.35 -7.62 -9.93
N PHE A 47 -0.89 -7.19 -9.71
CA PHE A 47 -1.54 -7.40 -8.42
C PHE A 47 -1.85 -8.89 -8.14
N ARG A 48 -2.06 -9.70 -9.17
CA ARG A 48 -2.31 -11.12 -9.01
C ARG A 48 -1.05 -11.91 -8.60
N ASN A 49 0.13 -11.48 -9.06
CA ASN A 49 1.37 -12.24 -8.92
C ASN A 49 2.35 -11.68 -7.90
N VAL A 50 2.13 -10.46 -7.40
CA VAL A 50 2.91 -9.91 -6.30
C VAL A 50 2.40 -10.53 -5.00
N GLU A 51 3.28 -11.23 -4.28
CA GLU A 51 2.98 -11.83 -2.97
C GLU A 51 2.55 -10.79 -1.92
N ASP A 52 2.82 -9.52 -2.19
CA ASP A 52 2.63 -8.38 -1.29
C ASP A 52 1.36 -7.56 -1.57
N VAL A 53 0.32 -8.14 -2.19
CA VAL A 53 -0.95 -7.42 -2.43
C VAL A 53 -1.83 -7.41 -1.19
N GLY A 54 -1.29 -6.70 -0.22
CA GLY A 54 -1.94 -6.18 0.97
C GLY A 54 -2.01 -7.22 2.06
N ALA A 55 -1.04 -7.14 2.96
CA ALA A 55 -1.14 -7.65 4.32
C ALA A 55 -2.60 -7.56 4.79
N THR A 56 -3.13 -8.69 5.23
CA THR A 56 -4.48 -8.78 5.75
C THR A 56 -4.64 -7.76 6.89
N PRO A 57 -5.85 -7.25 7.16
CA PRO A 57 -6.05 -6.35 8.30
C PRO A 57 -5.53 -6.94 9.63
N ARG A 58 -5.52 -8.28 9.74
CA ARG A 58 -4.90 -9.01 10.84
C ARG A 58 -3.38 -8.85 10.88
N GLU A 59 -2.70 -9.06 9.75
CA GLU A 59 -1.24 -8.88 9.64
C GLU A 59 -0.82 -7.43 9.84
N VAL A 60 -1.54 -6.47 9.23
CA VAL A 60 -1.29 -5.04 9.45
C VAL A 60 -1.45 -4.69 10.93
N ARG A 61 -2.55 -5.11 11.56
CA ARG A 61 -2.77 -4.90 13.00
C ARG A 61 -1.68 -5.56 13.84
N HIS A 62 -1.28 -6.79 13.50
CA HIS A 62 -0.21 -7.48 14.22
C HIS A 62 1.11 -6.73 14.12
N SER A 63 1.48 -6.26 12.92
CA SER A 63 2.67 -5.47 12.68
C SER A 63 2.63 -4.13 13.41
N LEU A 64 1.50 -3.42 13.39
CA LEU A 64 1.32 -2.17 14.14
C LEU A 64 1.42 -2.38 15.65
N ASN A 65 0.77 -3.41 16.19
CA ASN A 65 0.89 -3.77 17.61
C ASN A 65 2.34 -4.13 17.99
N LYS A 66 3.06 -4.82 17.09
CA LYS A 66 4.48 -5.14 17.30
C LYS A 66 5.34 -3.87 17.28
N ILE A 67 5.10 -2.94 16.36
CA ILE A 67 5.77 -1.63 16.31
C ILE A 67 5.50 -0.86 17.60
N ALA A 68 4.23 -0.77 18.03
CA ALA A 68 3.86 -0.08 19.24
C ALA A 68 4.57 -0.64 20.48
N ARG A 69 4.61 -1.97 20.59
CA ARG A 69 5.32 -2.65 21.68
C ARG A 69 6.83 -2.36 21.66
N LEU A 70 7.49 -2.55 20.52
CA LEU A 70 8.94 -2.35 20.39
C LEU A 70 9.35 -0.90 20.64
N ALA A 71 8.56 0.07 20.17
CA ALA A 71 8.80 1.48 20.41
C ALA A 71 8.65 1.84 21.89
N ASN A 72 7.63 1.31 22.59
CA ASN A 72 7.49 1.45 24.04
C ASN A 72 8.64 0.80 24.81
N GLU A 73 9.05 -0.42 24.43
CA GLU A 73 10.18 -1.12 25.04
C GLU A 73 11.47 -0.30 24.88
N LEU A 74 11.73 0.24 23.69
CA LEU A 74 12.90 1.09 23.44
C LEU A 74 12.84 2.39 24.26
N SER A 75 11.71 3.10 24.25
CA SER A 75 11.49 4.30 25.06
C SER A 75 11.75 4.03 26.55
N ALA A 76 11.24 2.92 27.08
CA ALA A 76 11.46 2.51 28.46
C ALA A 76 12.93 2.17 28.75
N HIS A 77 13.63 1.50 27.84
CA HIS A 77 15.05 1.21 27.99
C HIS A 77 15.90 2.48 27.98
N LEU A 78 15.60 3.44 27.10
CA LEU A 78 16.31 4.71 27.03
C LEU A 78 16.07 5.56 28.29
N THR A 79 14.83 5.64 28.76
CA THR A 79 14.44 6.41 29.95
C THR A 79 15.06 5.87 31.23
N ASN A 80 15.10 4.54 31.38
CA ASN A 80 15.55 3.88 32.61
C ASN A 80 17.02 3.45 32.57
N ALA A 81 17.75 3.76 31.49
CA ALA A 81 19.16 3.45 31.38
C ALA A 81 19.96 4.18 32.47
N PRO A 82 20.67 3.47 33.36
CA PRO A 82 21.51 4.10 34.37
C PRO A 82 22.57 5.00 33.74
N SER A 83 22.92 6.10 34.41
CA SER A 83 23.95 7.04 33.92
C SER A 83 25.27 6.36 33.56
N VAL A 84 25.70 5.34 34.31
CA VAL A 84 26.91 4.57 34.03
C VAL A 84 26.89 3.86 32.66
N VAL A 85 25.71 3.48 32.16
CA VAL A 85 25.57 2.89 30.82
C VAL A 85 25.84 3.94 29.76
N TRP A 86 25.32 5.15 29.93
CA TRP A 86 25.58 6.27 29.04
C TRP A 86 27.06 6.67 29.04
N SER A 87 27.67 6.78 30.23
CA SER A 87 29.10 7.05 30.35
C SER A 87 29.94 6.00 29.62
N ALA A 88 29.63 4.71 29.80
CA ALA A 88 30.32 3.62 29.10
C ALA A 88 30.15 3.71 27.57
N LEU A 89 28.95 4.02 27.08
CA LEU A 89 28.71 4.20 25.64
C LEU A 89 29.52 5.38 25.07
N VAL A 90 29.57 6.51 25.79
CA VAL A 90 30.37 7.68 25.41
C VAL A 90 31.86 7.36 25.39
N GLU A 91 32.38 6.69 26.41
CA GLU A 91 33.79 6.28 26.48
C GLU A 91 34.18 5.31 25.37
N THR A 92 33.28 4.41 24.97
CA THR A 92 33.54 3.49 23.85
C THR A 92 33.45 4.16 22.48
N ASN A 93 32.77 5.31 22.37
CA ASN A 93 32.58 6.00 21.09
C ASN A 93 33.92 6.36 20.42
N ASP A 94 34.92 6.75 21.22
CA ASP A 94 36.27 7.10 20.73
C ASP A 94 37.09 5.89 20.25
N THR A 95 36.63 4.67 20.57
CA THR A 95 37.35 3.41 20.26
C THR A 95 36.81 2.69 19.01
N VAL A 96 35.61 3.03 18.55
CA VAL A 96 34.98 2.41 17.38
C VAL A 96 35.24 3.27 16.14
N ASN A 97 36.30 2.93 15.39
CA ASN A 97 36.77 3.68 14.22
C ASN A 97 35.95 3.42 12.94
N GLN A 98 35.57 4.52 12.26
CA GLN A 98 35.59 4.77 10.80
C GLN A 98 34.80 3.83 9.88
N ASN A 99 33.48 3.81 10.01
CA ASN A 99 32.64 3.52 8.84
C ASN A 99 31.89 4.77 8.39
N ARG A 100 31.43 4.75 7.13
CA ARG A 100 30.89 5.90 6.39
C ARG A 100 29.64 6.56 7.02
N TYR A 101 29.12 5.99 8.10
CA TYR A 101 27.99 6.44 8.91
C TYR A 101 28.27 6.08 10.37
N ASP A 102 29.04 6.91 11.07
CA ASP A 102 29.34 6.66 12.48
C ASP A 102 28.17 7.18 13.34
N LEU A 103 27.57 6.25 14.09
CA LEU A 103 26.59 6.56 15.14
C LEU A 103 27.37 6.86 16.41
N GLY A 104 27.40 8.12 16.84
CA GLY A 104 28.12 8.55 18.03
C GLY A 104 27.20 8.79 19.22
N VAL A 105 27.62 8.40 20.42
CA VAL A 105 26.96 8.77 21.68
C VAL A 105 27.86 9.77 22.41
N HIS A 106 27.29 10.90 22.84
CA HIS A 106 27.97 11.96 23.57
C HIS A 106 26.98 12.62 24.53
N HIS A 107 27.42 13.66 25.25
CA HIS A 107 26.52 14.50 26.04
C HIS A 107 26.29 15.83 25.30
N ASP A 108 25.04 16.31 25.25
CA ASP A 108 24.65 17.56 24.57
C ASP A 108 25.17 18.83 25.26
N THR A 109 25.59 18.68 26.51
CA THR A 109 26.05 19.71 27.43
C THR A 109 27.27 19.19 28.21
N HIS A 110 27.97 20.11 28.86
CA HIS A 110 29.15 19.79 29.67
C HIS A 110 28.82 18.72 30.72
N HIS A 111 29.47 17.55 30.62
CA HIS A 111 29.32 16.43 31.55
C HIS A 111 30.56 16.33 32.43
N TYR A 112 30.48 16.89 33.64
CA TYR A 112 31.51 16.88 34.68
C TYR A 112 30.90 16.37 36.00
N PRO A 113 30.75 15.04 36.16
CA PRO A 113 30.14 14.44 37.34
C PRO A 113 30.83 14.84 38.64
N GLU A 114 32.14 15.05 38.61
CA GLU A 114 32.97 15.51 39.73
C GLU A 114 32.64 16.94 40.19
N LEU A 115 32.02 17.74 39.32
CA LEU A 115 31.52 19.09 39.61
C LEU A 115 30.00 19.13 39.84
N GLY A 116 29.33 17.97 39.83
CA GLY A 116 27.87 17.87 39.92
C GLY A 116 27.12 18.29 38.66
N LEU A 117 27.82 18.46 37.52
CA LEU A 117 27.22 18.79 36.23
C LEU A 117 27.01 17.51 35.43
N ILE A 118 25.76 17.07 35.31
CA ILE A 118 25.40 15.89 34.54
C ILE A 118 24.77 16.37 33.23
N GLY A 119 25.55 16.30 32.14
CA GLY A 119 25.02 16.58 30.80
C GLY A 119 24.05 15.50 30.35
N SER A 120 23.10 15.86 29.47
CA SER A 120 22.10 14.92 28.95
C SER A 120 22.70 14.10 27.80
N PRO A 121 22.45 12.78 27.74
CA PRO A 121 22.97 11.97 26.65
C PRO A 121 22.29 12.33 25.33
N ALA A 122 23.07 12.30 24.25
CA ALA A 122 22.63 12.58 22.90
C ALA A 122 23.30 11.65 21.89
N ILE A 123 22.59 11.38 20.81
CA ILE A 123 23.01 10.53 19.70
C ILE A 123 23.27 11.43 18.50
N THR A 124 24.45 11.33 17.92
CA THR A 124 24.80 12.04 16.68
C THR A 124 24.90 11.04 15.54
N VAL A 125 24.26 11.38 14.41
CA VAL A 125 24.44 10.69 13.14
C VAL A 125 25.34 11.54 12.25
N VAL A 126 26.50 11.00 11.86
CA VAL A 126 27.42 11.67 10.94
C VAL A 126 27.06 11.30 9.48
N GLY A 127 26.74 12.31 8.67
CA GLY A 127 26.51 12.14 7.23
C GLY A 127 27.82 12.09 6.42
N ASP A 128 27.77 11.51 5.20
CA ASP A 128 28.91 11.28 4.30
C ASP A 128 29.58 12.59 3.78
N ASN A 129 28.98 13.75 4.05
CA ASN A 129 29.47 15.04 3.57
C ASN A 129 30.20 15.78 4.69
N LYS A 130 31.48 16.11 4.46
CA LYS A 130 32.33 16.97 5.32
C LYS A 130 31.74 18.37 5.63
N HIS A 131 30.57 18.70 5.09
CA HIS A 131 29.89 19.97 5.19
C HIS A 131 28.38 19.86 5.51
N ASP A 132 27.85 18.65 5.77
CA ASP A 132 26.43 18.46 6.12
C ASP A 132 26.21 18.24 7.63
N PRO A 133 25.06 18.67 8.16
CA PRO A 133 24.85 18.84 9.59
C PRO A 133 24.86 17.52 10.34
N PHE A 134 25.64 17.50 11.42
CA PHE A 134 25.45 16.57 12.53
C PHE A 134 23.99 16.68 12.98
N VAL A 135 23.21 15.61 12.78
CA VAL A 135 21.92 15.53 13.44
C VAL A 135 22.19 14.96 14.82
N THR A 136 22.27 15.84 15.80
CA THR A 136 22.29 15.49 17.21
C THR A 136 20.86 15.42 17.72
N ILE A 137 20.46 14.25 18.19
CA ILE A 137 19.15 13.99 18.76
C ILE A 137 19.38 13.71 20.25
N SER A 138 18.77 14.50 21.13
CA SER A 138 18.83 14.19 22.56
C SER A 138 18.13 12.85 22.83
N VAL A 139 18.60 12.08 23.81
CA VAL A 139 17.93 10.82 24.17
C VAL A 139 16.50 11.08 24.64
N SER A 140 16.21 12.25 25.23
CA SER A 140 14.85 12.68 25.56
C SER A 140 13.97 12.83 24.33
N ASP A 141 14.44 13.50 23.26
CA ASP A 141 13.67 13.66 22.02
C ASP A 141 13.43 12.31 21.34
N LEU A 142 14.44 11.42 21.37
CA LEU A 142 14.28 10.06 20.83
C LEU A 142 13.24 9.26 21.63
N THR A 143 13.25 9.40 22.95
CA THR A 143 12.29 8.75 23.86
C THR A 143 10.87 9.25 23.59
N GLU A 144 10.70 10.56 23.42
CA GLU A 144 9.42 11.17 23.06
C GLU A 144 8.94 10.66 21.69
N ALA A 145 9.80 10.70 20.67
CA ALA A 145 9.48 10.21 19.32
C ALA A 145 9.09 8.73 19.31
N MET A 146 9.76 7.88 20.09
CA MET A 146 9.37 6.46 20.22
C MET A 146 8.02 6.29 20.93
N SER A 147 7.73 7.13 21.92
CA SER A 147 6.44 7.11 22.63
C SER A 147 5.29 7.57 21.72
N GLU A 148 5.52 8.61 20.90
CA GLU A 148 4.57 9.07 19.89
C GLU A 148 4.34 8.03 18.79
N LEU A 149 5.41 7.38 18.31
CA LEU A 149 5.31 6.27 17.34
C LEU A 149 4.48 5.13 17.92
N ALA A 150 4.71 4.78 19.20
CA ALA A 150 3.96 3.74 19.86
C ALA A 150 2.46 4.07 19.96
N SER A 151 2.14 5.29 20.39
CA SER A 151 0.76 5.78 20.47
C SER A 151 0.08 5.79 19.10
N THR A 152 0.75 6.32 18.08
CA THR A 152 0.23 6.40 16.71
C THR A 152 -0.02 5.00 16.14
N ALA A 153 0.91 4.07 16.34
CA ALA A 153 0.78 2.69 15.87
C ALA A 153 -0.38 1.96 16.58
N ASP A 154 -0.56 2.18 17.88
CA ASP A 154 -1.67 1.59 18.64
C ASP A 154 -3.03 2.14 18.18
N ILE A 155 -3.15 3.46 18.02
CA ILE A 155 -4.37 4.10 17.47
C ILE A 155 -4.66 3.56 16.06
N ALA A 156 -3.65 3.48 15.19
CA ALA A 156 -3.77 2.93 13.85
C ALA A 156 -4.26 1.47 13.88
N ALA A 157 -3.77 0.66 14.82
CA ALA A 157 -4.20 -0.73 14.98
C ALA A 157 -5.67 -0.88 15.40
N GLN A 158 -6.17 0.07 16.19
CA GLN A 158 -7.56 0.11 16.67
C GLN A 158 -8.56 0.52 15.59
N ILE A 159 -8.19 1.45 14.70
CA ILE A 159 -9.08 1.91 13.61
C ILE A 159 -9.18 0.91 12.44
N ILE A 160 -8.21 0.00 12.31
CA ILE A 160 -8.28 -1.05 11.29
C ILE A 160 -9.51 -1.93 11.58
N PRO A 161 -10.39 -2.20 10.60
CA PRO A 161 -11.58 -3.01 10.82
C PRO A 161 -11.22 -4.43 11.26
N LYS A 162 -11.98 -5.00 12.21
CA LYS A 162 -11.85 -6.41 12.58
C LYS A 162 -12.20 -7.25 11.35
N VAL A 163 -11.36 -8.23 11.03
CA VAL A 163 -11.57 -9.09 9.85
C VAL A 163 -12.90 -9.81 10.03
N THR A 164 -13.88 -9.50 9.19
CA THR A 164 -15.11 -10.27 9.06
C THR A 164 -14.76 -11.66 8.53
N GLN A 165 -15.32 -12.71 9.14
CA GLN A 165 -15.10 -14.08 8.68
C GLN A 165 -15.61 -14.22 7.23
N GLY A 166 -14.70 -14.42 6.30
CA GLY A 166 -15.00 -14.60 4.89
C GLY A 166 -13.71 -14.80 4.08
N PRO A 167 -13.80 -15.35 2.87
CA PRO A 167 -12.68 -15.37 1.96
C PRO A 167 -12.14 -13.95 1.75
N PRO A 168 -10.82 -13.75 1.72
CA PRO A 168 -10.26 -12.44 1.42
C PRO A 168 -10.79 -11.95 0.07
N PRO A 169 -11.12 -10.65 -0.06
CA PRO A 169 -11.57 -10.10 -1.33
C PRO A 169 -10.49 -10.30 -2.39
N ASP A 170 -10.92 -10.66 -3.59
CA ASP A 170 -10.06 -10.76 -4.76
C ASP A 170 -9.71 -9.35 -5.25
N LYS A 171 -8.79 -8.69 -4.53
CA LYS A 171 -8.38 -7.31 -4.82
C LYS A 171 -7.95 -7.10 -6.27
N PRO A 172 -7.17 -8.01 -6.90
CA PRO A 172 -6.84 -7.90 -8.32
C PRO A 172 -8.08 -7.86 -9.21
N LEU A 173 -9.03 -8.78 -9.01
CA LEU A 173 -10.27 -8.79 -9.78
C LEU A 173 -11.11 -7.54 -9.51
N GLN A 174 -11.24 -7.10 -8.26
CA GLN A 174 -11.99 -5.89 -7.91
C GLN A 174 -11.46 -4.64 -8.61
N LYS A 175 -10.14 -4.46 -8.57
CA LYS A 175 -9.47 -3.37 -9.27
C LYS A 175 -9.69 -3.46 -10.77
N TRP A 176 -9.52 -4.66 -11.34
CA TRP A 176 -9.77 -4.89 -12.77
C TRP A 176 -11.21 -4.53 -13.18
N ILE A 177 -12.22 -4.93 -12.39
CA ILE A 177 -13.62 -4.61 -12.66
C ILE A 177 -13.88 -3.10 -12.53
N ALA A 178 -13.24 -2.42 -11.58
CA ALA A 178 -13.34 -0.97 -11.46
C ALA A 178 -12.74 -0.27 -12.70
N ASP A 179 -11.58 -0.72 -13.17
CA ASP A 179 -10.93 -0.18 -14.37
C ASP A 179 -11.77 -0.44 -15.63
N LEU A 180 -12.34 -1.65 -15.79
CA LEU A 180 -13.25 -1.95 -16.89
C LEU A 180 -14.56 -1.15 -16.81
N SER A 181 -15.11 -0.91 -15.62
CA SER A 181 -16.28 -0.01 -15.41
C SER A 181 -15.97 1.38 -15.95
N ASN A 182 -14.79 1.91 -15.61
CA ASN A 182 -14.34 3.20 -16.10
C ASN A 182 -14.15 3.21 -17.62
N ILE A 183 -13.52 2.18 -18.20
CA ILE A 183 -13.37 2.05 -19.65
C ILE A 183 -14.75 2.04 -20.33
N TRP A 184 -15.67 1.21 -19.84
CA TRP A 184 -17.01 1.06 -20.40
C TRP A 184 -17.81 2.36 -20.36
N ARG A 185 -17.79 3.05 -19.22
CA ARG A 185 -18.60 4.26 -19.02
C ARG A 185 -17.97 5.50 -19.62
N VAL A 186 -16.65 5.67 -19.51
CA VAL A 186 -15.97 6.90 -19.90
C VAL A 186 -15.38 6.81 -21.30
N THR A 187 -14.80 5.67 -21.67
CA THR A 187 -14.17 5.51 -22.99
C THR A 187 -15.18 5.13 -24.05
N LEU A 188 -16.12 4.22 -23.73
CA LEU A 188 -17.14 3.77 -24.67
C LEU A 188 -18.45 4.57 -24.58
N ASP A 189 -18.61 5.42 -23.56
CA ASP A 189 -19.82 6.19 -23.25
C ASP A 189 -21.09 5.33 -23.21
N ARG A 190 -21.03 4.23 -22.44
CA ARG A 190 -22.12 3.25 -22.36
C ARG A 190 -22.63 3.05 -20.94
N PRO A 191 -23.94 2.75 -20.78
CA PRO A 191 -24.50 2.46 -19.47
C PRO A 191 -23.92 1.15 -18.91
N PHE A 192 -23.58 1.16 -17.63
CA PHE A 192 -23.11 -0.03 -16.92
C PHE A 192 -24.30 -0.89 -16.45
N THR A 193 -24.71 -1.82 -17.31
CA THR A 193 -25.81 -2.76 -17.05
C THR A 193 -25.28 -4.14 -16.69
N ILE A 194 -26.01 -4.85 -15.83
CA ILE A 194 -25.64 -6.20 -15.39
C ILE A 194 -26.92 -7.01 -15.43
N GLU A 195 -27.05 -7.83 -16.46
CA GLU A 195 -28.15 -8.76 -16.63
C GLU A 195 -27.55 -10.14 -16.95
N GLU A 196 -28.13 -11.19 -16.37
CA GLU A 196 -27.74 -12.57 -16.59
C GLU A 196 -28.97 -13.47 -16.77
N HIS A 197 -28.79 -14.57 -17.50
CA HIS A 197 -29.77 -15.65 -17.58
C HIS A 197 -29.05 -16.99 -17.36
N LYS A 198 -29.45 -17.73 -16.31
CA LYS A 198 -28.86 -19.02 -15.95
C LYS A 198 -27.33 -18.98 -15.78
N GLY A 199 -26.80 -17.88 -15.22
CA GLY A 199 -25.37 -17.68 -15.01
C GLY A 199 -24.58 -17.20 -16.23
N GLU A 200 -25.24 -17.04 -17.38
CA GLU A 200 -24.63 -16.46 -18.58
C GLU A 200 -24.93 -14.95 -18.68
N PRO A 201 -23.93 -14.11 -19.00
CA PRO A 201 -24.15 -12.68 -19.19
C PRO A 201 -25.04 -12.43 -20.41
N ILE A 202 -26.02 -11.54 -20.28
CA ILE A 202 -26.88 -11.12 -21.41
C ILE A 202 -26.76 -9.64 -21.74
N SER A 203 -26.47 -8.78 -20.76
CA SER A 203 -26.24 -7.35 -21.03
C SER A 203 -24.89 -7.12 -21.69
N ASN A 204 -24.80 -6.16 -22.62
CA ASN A 204 -23.57 -5.82 -23.34
C ASN A 204 -22.35 -5.59 -22.43
N ALA A 205 -22.52 -4.91 -21.29
CA ALA A 205 -21.41 -4.68 -20.37
C ALA A 205 -20.98 -5.99 -19.69
N ALA A 206 -21.92 -6.81 -19.22
CA ALA A 206 -21.59 -8.12 -18.65
C ALA A 206 -20.86 -9.03 -19.64
N CYS A 207 -21.31 -9.09 -20.90
CA CYS A 207 -20.64 -9.87 -21.94
C CYS A 207 -19.22 -9.34 -22.18
N PHE A 208 -19.04 -8.02 -22.27
CA PHE A 208 -17.73 -7.40 -22.48
C PHE A 208 -16.74 -7.75 -21.37
N PHE A 209 -17.19 -7.68 -20.12
CA PHE A 209 -16.32 -7.89 -18.95
C PHE A 209 -15.93 -9.36 -18.83
N VAL A 210 -16.91 -10.26 -19.02
CA VAL A 210 -16.67 -11.70 -18.98
C VAL A 210 -15.75 -12.12 -20.12
N GLU A 211 -15.99 -11.66 -21.35
CA GLU A 211 -15.18 -12.03 -22.53
C GLU A 211 -13.71 -11.63 -22.38
N ILE A 212 -13.45 -10.40 -21.92
CA ILE A 212 -12.05 -9.94 -21.73
C ILE A 212 -11.40 -10.68 -20.58
N TYR A 213 -12.13 -10.93 -19.49
CA TYR A 213 -11.55 -11.63 -18.35
C TYR A 213 -11.31 -13.12 -18.62
N GLU A 214 -12.21 -13.77 -19.36
CA GLU A 214 -12.06 -15.16 -19.83
C GLU A 214 -10.84 -15.31 -20.73
N TYR A 215 -10.53 -14.29 -21.54
CA TYR A 215 -9.29 -14.26 -22.33
C TYR A 215 -8.03 -14.21 -21.44
N LEU A 216 -8.07 -13.44 -20.34
CA LEU A 216 -6.93 -13.28 -19.42
C LEU A 216 -6.76 -14.43 -18.43
N SER A 217 -7.86 -15.06 -18.00
CA SER A 217 -7.86 -16.17 -17.04
C SER A 217 -9.04 -17.10 -17.29
N PRO A 218 -8.92 -18.03 -18.26
CA PRO A 218 -10.01 -18.90 -18.70
C PRO A 218 -10.51 -19.85 -17.60
N GLU A 219 -9.65 -20.19 -16.64
CA GLU A 219 -9.98 -20.98 -15.46
C GLU A 219 -10.84 -20.25 -14.41
N THR A 220 -11.03 -18.93 -14.52
CA THR A 220 -11.90 -18.21 -13.58
C THR A 220 -13.38 -18.32 -13.98
N PRO A 221 -14.27 -18.79 -13.08
CA PRO A 221 -15.70 -18.88 -13.40
C PRO A 221 -16.32 -17.51 -13.73
N LYS A 222 -17.16 -17.47 -14.79
CA LYS A 222 -17.92 -16.27 -15.20
C LYS A 222 -18.73 -15.66 -14.05
N SER A 223 -19.33 -16.51 -13.22
CA SER A 223 -20.11 -16.10 -12.04
C SER A 223 -19.33 -15.23 -11.06
N ARG A 224 -18.00 -15.42 -10.98
CA ARG A 224 -17.12 -14.61 -10.13
C ARG A 224 -16.98 -13.18 -10.66
N VAL A 225 -16.77 -13.03 -11.96
CA VAL A 225 -16.73 -11.73 -12.66
C VAL A 225 -18.06 -10.98 -12.45
N LEU A 226 -19.19 -11.66 -12.68
CA LEU A 226 -20.53 -11.09 -12.49
C LEU A 226 -20.79 -10.66 -11.04
N THR A 227 -20.32 -11.44 -10.07
CA THR A 227 -20.43 -11.11 -8.65
C THR A 227 -19.68 -9.83 -8.31
N GLU A 228 -18.44 -9.67 -8.76
CA GLU A 228 -17.67 -8.44 -8.53
C GLU A 228 -18.25 -7.23 -9.28
N MET A 229 -18.80 -7.43 -10.49
CA MET A 229 -19.54 -6.36 -11.18
C MET A 229 -20.74 -5.87 -10.36
N ARG A 230 -21.49 -6.77 -9.72
CA ARG A 230 -22.63 -6.37 -8.87
C ARG A 230 -22.19 -5.58 -7.66
N LYS A 231 -21.13 -6.02 -6.98
CA LYS A 231 -20.55 -5.29 -5.84
C LYS A 231 -20.16 -3.87 -6.27
N ARG A 232 -19.47 -3.75 -7.41
CA ARG A 232 -19.08 -2.46 -7.97
C ARG A 232 -20.30 -1.55 -8.26
N LYS A 233 -21.37 -2.10 -8.83
CA LYS A 233 -22.61 -1.35 -9.09
C LYS A 233 -23.25 -0.82 -7.81
N VAL A 234 -23.21 -1.58 -6.71
CA VAL A 234 -23.72 -1.16 -5.40
C VAL A 234 -22.84 -0.05 -4.81
N GLU A 235 -21.53 -0.23 -4.83
CA GLU A 235 -20.56 0.78 -4.36
C GLU A 235 -20.72 2.12 -5.09
N GLU A 236 -20.83 2.09 -6.42
CA GLU A 236 -21.03 3.31 -7.22
C GLU A 236 -22.35 4.02 -6.89
N LYS A 237 -23.42 3.26 -6.61
CA LYS A 237 -24.70 3.84 -6.18
C LYS A 237 -24.57 4.51 -4.82
N GLN A 238 -23.83 3.89 -3.89
CA GLN A 238 -23.60 4.43 -2.55
C GLN A 238 -22.78 5.74 -2.61
N LEU A 239 -21.66 5.74 -3.34
CA LEU A 239 -20.84 6.95 -3.54
C LEU A 239 -21.63 8.10 -4.18
N ARG A 240 -22.54 7.79 -5.12
CA ARG A 240 -23.41 8.80 -5.73
C ARG A 240 -24.39 9.40 -4.72
N ILE A 241 -24.94 8.61 -3.81
CA ILE A 241 -25.84 9.09 -2.75
C ILE A 241 -25.08 9.99 -1.78
N GLU A 242 -23.89 9.57 -1.35
CA GLU A 242 -23.04 10.34 -0.45
C GLU A 242 -22.64 11.70 -1.06
N PHE A 243 -22.22 11.71 -2.33
CA PHE A 243 -21.90 12.94 -3.04
C PHE A 243 -23.10 13.89 -3.15
N LEU A 244 -24.31 13.36 -3.36
CA LEU A 244 -25.53 14.19 -3.40
C LEU A 244 -25.92 14.73 -2.01
N ASN A 245 -25.54 14.06 -0.93
CA ASN A 245 -25.81 14.52 0.43
C ASN A 245 -24.80 15.58 0.90
N LEU A 246 -23.55 15.55 0.42
CA LEU A 246 -22.53 16.56 0.75
C LEU A 246 -22.76 17.93 0.08
N ASN A 247 -23.56 17.96 -0.99
CA ASN A 247 -23.86 19.19 -1.73
C ASN A 247 -25.22 19.82 -1.34
N LYS A 248 -25.81 19.39 -0.22
CA LYS A 248 -27.02 19.98 0.36
C LYS A 248 -26.65 20.77 1.60
#